data_AF-A0A953SR08-F1
#
_entry.id   AF-A0A953SR08-F1
#
_cell.length_a   1.000
_cell.length_b   1.000
_cell.length_c   1.000
_cell.angle_alpha   90.00
_cell.angle_beta   90.00
_cell.angle_gamma   90.00
#
_symmetry.space_group_name_H-M   'P 1'
#
loop_
_entity.id
_entity.type
_entity.pdbx_description
1 polymer ?
#
loop_
_entity_poly.entity_id
_entity_poly.type
_entity_poly.pdbx_seq_one_letter_code
_entity_poly.pdbx_strand_id
1 'polypeptide(L)'
;MKKKANIFKIIVYTVVMIISAYLIFNSNGLIKYLSLRSEISELETHIKNTEEDLTKIEQKIKMIKSNRDSIEKLAREKFNMKSKNESVIIINEN
;
A
#
# COMPACT_ATOMS: atom_id res chain seq x y z
N MET A 1 53.03 29.27 -16.72
CA MET A 1 51.96 28.59 -17.50
C MET A 1 51.14 27.58 -16.67
N LYS A 2 51.74 26.79 -15.77
CA LYS A 2 51.03 25.75 -14.97
C LYS A 2 49.88 26.26 -14.08
N LYS A 3 49.99 27.46 -13.50
CA LYS A 3 48.96 28.05 -12.61
C LYS A 3 47.63 28.33 -13.33
N LYS A 4 47.67 28.81 -14.58
CA LYS A 4 46.47 29.03 -15.42
C LYS A 4 45.76 27.71 -15.77
N ALA A 5 46.51 26.64 -16.02
CA ALA A 5 45.94 25.32 -16.31
C ALA A 5 45.22 24.71 -15.09
N ASN A 6 45.72 24.95 -13.88
CA ASN A 6 45.06 24.49 -12.65
C ASN A 6 43.76 25.25 -12.36
N ILE A 7 43.74 26.56 -12.62
CA ILE A 7 42.53 27.39 -12.51
C ILE A 7 41.48 26.95 -13.54
N PHE A 8 41.90 26.66 -14.77
CA PHE A 8 41.00 26.14 -15.80
C PHE A 8 40.39 24.78 -15.40
N LYS A 9 41.20 23.85 -14.87
CA LYS A 9 40.69 22.57 -14.35
C LYS A 9 39.66 22.75 -13.24
N ILE A 10 39.93 23.65 -12.28
CA ILE A 10 38.99 23.94 -11.20
C ILE A 10 37.67 24.45 -11.77
N ILE A 11 37.70 25.40 -12.70
CA ILE A 11 36.50 25.94 -13.36
C ILE A 11 35.70 24.82 -14.03
N VAL A 12 36.35 23.95 -14.81
CA VAL A 12 35.70 22.81 -15.47
C VAL A 12 35.06 21.87 -14.44
N TYR A 13 35.76 21.54 -13.35
CA TYR A 13 35.19 20.70 -12.29
C TYR A 13 33.97 21.33 -11.64
N THR A 14 34.00 22.63 -11.33
CA THR A 14 32.83 23.33 -10.78
C THR A 14 31.64 23.33 -11.74
N VAL A 15 31.86 23.53 -13.04
CA VAL A 15 30.78 23.51 -14.03
C VAL A 15 30.17 22.11 -14.14
N VAL A 16 31.00 21.07 -14.20
CA VAL A 16 30.53 19.67 -14.22
C VAL A 16 29.76 19.33 -12.95
N MET A 17 30.23 19.80 -11.79
CA MET A 17 29.56 19.60 -10.51
C MET A 17 28.16 20.23 -10.50
N ILE A 18 28.03 21.48 -10.96
CA ILE A 18 26.74 22.17 -11.05
C ILE A 18 25.78 21.46 -12.01
N ILE A 19 26.25 21.02 -13.18
CA ILE A 19 25.42 20.29 -14.15
C ILE A 19 24.96 18.95 -13.57
N SER A 20 25.85 18.22 -12.90
CA SER A 20 25.51 16.94 -12.27
C SER A 20 24.50 17.12 -11.13
N ALA A 21 24.67 18.15 -10.30
CA ALA A 21 23.71 18.50 -9.26
C ALA A 21 22.35 18.86 -9.85
N TYR A 22 22.31 19.64 -10.94
CA TYR A 22 21.07 19.96 -11.63
C TYR A 22 20.40 18.69 -12.18
N LEU A 23 21.14 17.77 -12.80
CA LEU A 23 20.56 16.52 -13.32
C LEU A 23 20.00 15.61 -12.22
N ILE A 24 20.61 15.61 -11.03
CA ILE A 24 20.18 14.76 -9.91
C ILE A 24 19.00 15.39 -9.14
N PHE A 25 19.09 16.69 -8.83
CA PHE A 25 18.17 17.40 -7.93
C PHE A 25 17.06 18.18 -8.64
N ASN A 26 17.10 18.33 -9.97
CA ASN A 26 16.01 18.99 -10.69
C ASN A 26 14.70 18.19 -10.58
N SER A 27 13.57 18.85 -10.85
CA SER A 27 12.22 18.28 -10.74
C SER A 27 12.00 16.99 -11.54
N ASN A 28 12.77 16.82 -12.63
CA ASN A 28 12.74 15.65 -13.51
C ASN A 28 13.97 14.75 -13.32
N GLY A 29 14.70 14.92 -12.22
CA GLY A 29 15.94 14.21 -11.93
C GLY A 29 15.73 12.77 -11.47
N LEU A 30 16.85 12.10 -11.22
CA LEU A 30 16.89 10.68 -10.82
C LEU A 30 16.11 10.39 -9.55
N ILE A 31 16.07 11.32 -8.61
CA ILE A 31 15.34 11.17 -7.34
C ILE A 31 13.83 11.01 -7.61
N LYS A 32 13.27 11.81 -8.51
CA LYS A 32 11.85 11.75 -8.86
C LYS A 32 11.49 10.44 -9.56
N TYR A 33 12.38 9.95 -10.44
CA TYR A 33 12.19 8.66 -11.10
C TYR A 33 12.15 7.51 -10.09
N LEU A 34 13.06 7.51 -9.10
CA LEU A 34 13.08 6.49 -8.05
C LEU A 34 11.82 6.55 -7.18
N SER A 35 11.37 7.74 -6.78
CA SER A 35 10.12 7.88 -6.03
C SER A 35 8.92 7.39 -6.82
N LEU A 36 8.85 7.72 -8.11
CA LEU A 36 7.73 7.32 -8.97
C LEU A 36 7.70 5.80 -9.18
N ARG A 37 8.87 5.18 -9.33
CA ARG A 37 8.98 3.71 -9.42
C ARG A 37 8.56 3.02 -8.13
N SER A 38 8.87 3.62 -6.97
CA SER A 38 8.38 3.12 -5.68
C SER A 38 6.87 3.23 -5.57
N GLU A 39 6.30 4.37 -5.97
CA GLU A 39 4.86 4.61 -5.95
C GLU A 39 4.10 3.63 -6.86
N ILE A 40 4.64 3.34 -8.05
CA ILE A 40 4.09 2.30 -8.94
C ILE A 40 4.12 0.92 -8.26
N SER A 41 5.23 0.54 -7.63
CA SER A 41 5.33 -0.75 -6.94
C SER A 41 4.36 -0.86 -5.75
N GLU A 42 4.11 0.25 -5.05
CA GLU A 42 3.16 0.32 -3.95
C GLU A 42 1.72 0.17 -4.47
N LEU A 43 1.37 0.89 -5.54
CA LEU A 43 0.08 0.77 -6.22
C LEU A 43 -0.18 -0.66 -6.73
N GLU A 44 0.78 -1.31 -7.36
CA GLU A 44 0.68 -2.70 -7.79
C GLU A 44 0.43 -3.65 -6.61
N THR A 45 1.11 -3.42 -5.48
CA THR A 45 0.92 -4.20 -4.25
C THR A 45 -0.48 -3.99 -3.67
N HIS A 46 -0.99 -2.75 -3.68
CA HIS A 46 -2.35 -2.45 -3.25
C HIS A 46 -3.41 -3.13 -4.12
N ILE A 47 -3.21 -3.15 -5.44
CA ILE A 47 -4.10 -3.86 -6.36
C ILE A 47 -4.13 -5.34 -6.02
N LYS A 48 -2.96 -5.98 -5.92
CA LYS A 48 -2.85 -7.41 -5.61
C LYS A 48 -3.52 -7.77 -4.29
N ASN A 49 -3.26 -7.00 -3.23
CA ASN A 49 -3.86 -7.24 -1.91
C ASN A 49 -5.38 -7.12 -1.97
N THR A 50 -5.89 -6.14 -2.71
CA THR A 50 -7.35 -5.93 -2.88
C THR A 50 -8.00 -7.09 -3.64
N GLU A 51 -7.36 -7.61 -4.68
CA GLU A 51 -7.84 -8.78 -5.44
C GLU A 51 -7.85 -10.05 -4.58
N GLU A 52 -6.82 -10.25 -3.76
CA GLU A 52 -6.78 -11.36 -2.80
C GLU A 52 -7.91 -11.26 -1.76
N ASP A 53 -8.16 -10.06 -1.25
CA ASP A 53 -9.23 -9.83 -0.27
C ASP A 53 -10.62 -10.00 -0.89
N LEU A 54 -10.82 -9.55 -2.13
CA LEU A 54 -12.04 -9.85 -2.89
C LEU A 54 -12.26 -11.36 -3.01
N THR A 55 -11.22 -12.10 -3.40
CA THR A 55 -11.31 -13.56 -3.54
C THR A 55 -11.68 -14.22 -2.21
N LYS A 56 -11.09 -13.79 -1.09
CA LYS A 56 -11.43 -14.28 0.25
C LYS A 56 -12.87 -13.95 0.62
N ILE A 57 -13.35 -12.74 0.32
CA ILE A 57 -14.73 -12.32 0.59
C ILE A 57 -15.72 -13.15 -0.23
N GLU A 58 -15.44 -13.36 -1.52
CA GLU A 58 -16.29 -14.20 -2.37
C GLU A 58 -16.36 -15.65 -1.88
N GLN A 59 -15.23 -16.22 -1.47
CA GLN A 59 -15.20 -17.55 -0.86
C GLN A 59 -16.04 -17.59 0.42
N LYS A 60 -15.92 -16.59 1.31
CA LYS A 60 -16.76 -16.48 2.50
C LYS A 60 -18.24 -16.39 2.12
N ILE A 61 -18.61 -15.55 1.15
CA ILE A 61 -19.98 -15.43 0.66
C ILE A 61 -20.50 -16.77 0.13
N LYS A 62 -19.69 -17.52 -0.62
CA LYS A 62 -20.07 -18.86 -1.12
C LYS A 62 -20.29 -19.84 0.03
N MET A 63 -19.40 -19.88 1.02
CA MET A 63 -19.54 -20.74 2.21
C MET A 63 -20.77 -20.39 3.06
N ILE A 64 -21.06 -19.09 3.18
CA ILE A 64 -22.26 -18.60 3.86
C ILE A 64 -23.50 -19.01 3.05
N LYS A 65 -23.55 -18.71 1.75
CA LYS A 65 -24.71 -19.02 0.90
C LYS A 65 -24.98 -20.52 0.74
N SER A 66 -23.95 -21.36 0.79
CA SER A 66 -24.11 -22.81 0.59
C SER A 66 -24.69 -23.53 1.80
N ASN A 67 -24.70 -22.92 2.99
CA ASN A 67 -25.20 -23.57 4.20
C ASN A 67 -25.99 -22.59 5.07
N ARG A 68 -27.27 -22.92 5.31
CA ARG A 68 -28.20 -22.10 6.09
C ARG A 68 -27.72 -21.90 7.54
N ASP A 69 -27.04 -22.89 8.10
CA ASP A 69 -26.48 -22.83 9.46
C ASP A 69 -25.29 -21.86 9.55
N SER A 70 -24.51 -21.73 8.47
CA SER A 70 -23.40 -20.77 8.38
C SER A 70 -23.90 -19.33 8.35
N ILE A 71 -25.04 -19.06 7.71
CA ILE A 71 -25.70 -17.74 7.72
C ILE A 71 -26.14 -17.39 9.13
N GLU A 72 -26.80 -18.33 9.83
CA GLU A 72 -27.28 -18.10 11.19
C GLU A 72 -26.13 -17.87 12.17
N LYS A 73 -25.06 -18.68 12.08
CA LYS A 73 -23.87 -18.53 12.91
C LYS A 73 -23.19 -17.18 12.70
N LEU A 74 -23.04 -16.72 11.45
CA LEU A 74 -22.49 -15.40 11.15
C LEU A 74 -23.40 -14.27 11.68
N ALA A 75 -24.71 -14.39 11.51
CA ALA A 75 -25.66 -13.39 12.00
C ALA A 75 -25.59 -13.25 13.53
N ARG A 76 -25.42 -14.36 14.26
CA ARG A 76 -25.25 -14.39 15.71
C ARG A 76 -23.88 -13.85 16.15
N GLU A 77 -22.77 -14.34 15.59
CA GLU A 77 -21.42 -13.98 16.05
C GLU A 77 -20.98 -12.57 15.61
N LYS A 78 -21.30 -12.18 14.39
CA LYS A 78 -20.79 -10.93 13.77
C LYS A 78 -21.73 -9.74 13.98
N PHE A 79 -23.02 -10.01 14.14
CA PHE A 79 -24.07 -8.97 14.20
C PHE A 79 -24.98 -9.10 15.44
N ASN A 80 -24.76 -10.08 16.33
CA ASN A 80 -25.61 -10.34 17.50
C ASN A 80 -27.12 -10.42 17.16
N MET A 81 -27.45 -10.89 15.96
CA MET A 81 -28.83 -11.03 15.52
C MET A 81 -29.48 -12.24 16.18
N LYS A 82 -30.70 -12.06 16.68
CA LYS A 82 -31.54 -13.12 17.25
C LYS A 82 -32.73 -13.40 16.35
N SER A 83 -33.23 -14.65 16.37
CA SER A 83 -34.49 -14.97 15.69
C SER A 83 -35.66 -14.29 16.41
N LYS A 84 -36.73 -13.94 15.69
CA LYS A 84 -37.91 -13.25 16.26
C LYS A 84 -38.56 -14.03 17.43
N ASN A 85 -38.39 -15.35 17.48
CA ASN A 85 -38.97 -16.22 18.50
C ASN A 85 -37.97 -16.67 19.58
N GLU A 86 -36.80 -16.03 19.68
CA GLU A 86 -35.74 -16.45 20.60
C GLU A 86 -35.58 -15.47 21.77
N SER A 87 -35.61 -16.00 23.01
CA SER A 87 -35.39 -15.22 24.23
C SER A 87 -33.92 -15.25 24.61
N VAL A 88 -33.30 -14.08 24.79
CA VAL A 88 -31.89 -13.96 25.18
C VAL A 88 -31.79 -14.08 26.69
N ILE A 89 -31.10 -15.12 27.18
CA ILE A 89 -30.80 -15.33 28.60
C ILE A 89 -29.36 -14.86 28.83
N ILE A 90 -29.19 -13.78 29.60
CA ILE A 90 -27.88 -13.30 30.03
C ILE A 90 -27.64 -13.89 31.42
N ILE A 91 -26.63 -14.74 31.55
CA ILE A 91 -26.23 -15.33 32.82
C ILE A 91 -25.11 -14.44 33.38
N ASN A 92 -25.37 -13.76 34.49
CA ASN A 92 -24.33 -13.11 35.28
C ASN A 92 -23.80 -14.14 36.29
N GLU A 93 -22.50 -14.45 36.20
CA GLU A 93 -21.80 -15.12 37.29
C GLU A 93 -21.52 -14.07 38.38
N ASN A 94 -22.04 -14.33 39.58
CA ASN A 94 -21.70 -13.60 40.82
C ASN A 94 -20.53 -14.28 41.51
#